data_AF-A0A847JGN0-F1
#
_entry.id   AF-A0A847JGN0-F1
#
_cell.length_a   1.000
_cell.length_b   1.000
_cell.length_c   1.000
_cell.angle_alpha   90.00
_cell.angle_beta   90.00
_cell.angle_gamma   90.00
#
_symmetry.space_group_name_H-M   'P 1'
#
loop_
_entity.id
_entity.type
_entity.pdbx_description
1 polymer ?
#
loop_
_entity_poly.entity_id
_entity_poly.type
_entity_poly.pdbx_seq_one_letter_code
_entity_poly.pdbx_strand_id
1 'polypeptide(L)'
;MSAADEEPRRGIVRRTREGTGRAKLAEVARRAGVSTATVSRTFNEPDKVSQAVREKVREAAHAVNWVPNAAARALASSRTHIAGAIIPTLDNEIFARQISGLQQVFSESGYDLLIGCSNYDPEEGLRQARAMTARGVEAIALVGETHPPELFEIIDDQHIPYVLTYTFHAGATRPLIGFDNREAFRRVTRHLLDLGHRRFAVVLQPIENNDRATARFDGIVAALGEAGVGLADDD
;
A
#
# COMPACT_ATOMS: atom_id res chain seq x y z
N MET A 1 57.69 36.89 12.63
CA MET A 1 56.44 36.52 11.93
C MET A 1 56.26 35.02 12.03
N SER A 2 55.49 34.56 13.01
CA SER A 2 54.85 33.25 13.03
C SER A 2 53.71 33.38 14.04
N ALA A 3 52.50 33.61 13.53
CA ALA A 3 51.27 33.61 14.31
C ALA A 3 50.59 32.27 14.03
N ALA A 4 50.45 31.46 15.07
CA ALA A 4 49.63 30.27 15.06
C ALA A 4 48.17 30.71 15.14
N ASP A 5 47.40 30.47 14.07
CA ASP A 5 45.93 30.58 14.08
C ASP A 5 45.36 29.33 14.74
N GLU A 6 44.84 29.50 15.96
CA GLU A 6 44.02 28.52 16.66
C GLU A 6 42.55 28.85 16.40
N GLU A 7 41.90 28.13 15.48
CA GLU A 7 40.46 28.27 15.25
C GLU A 7 39.65 27.68 16.42
N PRO A 8 38.60 28.38 16.93
CA PRO A 8 37.78 27.88 18.02
C PRO A 8 36.82 26.79 17.53
N ARG A 9 36.94 25.60 18.14
CA ARG A 9 36.03 24.46 17.95
C ARG A 9 34.58 24.88 18.26
N ARG A 10 33.72 24.96 17.24
CA ARG A 10 32.26 25.11 17.38
C ARG A 10 31.70 23.93 18.19
N GLY A 11 31.29 24.21 19.43
CA GLY A 11 30.59 23.26 20.28
C GLY A 11 29.28 22.79 19.64
N ILE A 12 29.13 21.48 19.48
CA ILE A 12 27.87 20.85 19.09
C ILE A 12 26.88 21.06 20.24
N VAL A 13 25.93 21.98 20.07
CA VAL A 13 24.81 22.14 21.00
C VAL A 13 23.97 20.87 20.95
N ARG A 14 24.10 20.04 21.98
CA ARG A 14 23.32 18.81 22.16
C ARG A 14 21.87 19.21 22.40
N ARG A 15 21.05 19.26 21.34
CA ARG A 15 19.58 19.38 21.45
C ARG A 15 19.07 18.17 22.22
N THR A 16 18.79 18.36 23.51
CA THR A 16 18.06 17.41 24.34
C THR A 16 16.66 17.23 23.75
N ARG A 17 16.28 15.98 23.45
CA ARG A 17 14.89 15.63 23.09
C ARG A 17 14.00 15.92 24.32
N GLU A 18 13.37 17.09 24.37
CA GLU A 18 12.34 17.40 25.35
C GLU A 18 11.19 16.37 25.26
N GLY A 19 10.72 15.90 26.43
CA GLY A 19 9.84 14.74 26.61
C GLY A 19 8.68 14.67 25.60
N THR A 20 8.65 13.60 24.82
CA THR A 20 8.22 13.63 23.42
C THR A 20 6.72 13.41 23.13
N GLY A 21 5.84 13.31 24.14
CA GLY A 21 4.40 13.23 23.85
C GLY A 21 3.46 13.30 25.05
N ARG A 22 3.80 12.63 26.15
CA ARG A 22 2.97 12.60 27.37
C ARG A 22 2.98 13.94 28.12
N ALA A 23 4.14 14.60 28.18
CA ALA A 23 4.29 15.95 28.73
C ALA A 23 3.52 16.99 27.90
N LYS A 24 3.54 16.86 26.57
CA LYS A 24 2.80 17.75 25.67
C LYS A 24 1.28 17.53 25.73
N LEU A 25 0.79 16.29 25.90
CA LEU A 25 -0.64 16.01 26.11
C LEU A 25 -1.17 16.66 27.40
N ALA A 26 -0.41 16.55 28.49
CA ALA A 26 -0.76 17.20 29.76
C ALA A 26 -0.78 18.73 29.64
N GLU A 27 0.15 19.30 28.88
CA GLU A 27 0.19 20.73 28.59
C GLU A 27 -1.02 21.19 27.74
N VAL A 28 -1.43 20.42 26.73
CA VAL A 28 -2.67 20.69 25.95
C VAL A 28 -3.89 20.69 26.87
N ALA A 29 -4.01 19.68 27.73
CA ALA A 29 -5.11 19.56 28.69
C ALA A 29 -5.18 20.77 29.63
N ARG A 30 -4.02 21.18 30.18
CA ARG A 30 -3.88 22.36 31.05
C ARG A 30 -4.29 23.65 30.34
N ARG A 31 -3.83 23.87 29.10
CA ARG A 31 -4.16 25.06 28.30
C ARG A 31 -5.63 25.13 27.92
N ALA A 32 -6.23 24.00 27.57
CA ALA A 32 -7.65 23.93 27.23
C ALA A 32 -8.58 23.91 28.45
N GLY A 33 -8.05 23.77 29.67
CA GLY A 33 -8.82 23.71 30.91
C GLY A 33 -9.64 22.43 31.05
N VAL A 34 -9.17 21.31 30.48
CA VAL A 34 -9.86 20.02 30.49
C VAL A 34 -8.93 18.89 30.96
N SER A 35 -9.48 17.70 31.19
CA SER A 35 -8.68 16.51 31.50
C SER A 35 -7.93 15.97 30.26
N THR A 36 -6.82 15.24 30.47
CA THR A 36 -6.14 14.51 29.38
C THR A 36 -7.06 13.47 28.72
N ALA A 37 -8.02 12.91 29.45
CA ALA A 37 -9.05 12.03 28.92
C ALA A 37 -9.99 12.78 27.96
N THR A 38 -10.36 14.02 28.28
CA THR A 38 -11.16 14.90 27.39
C THR A 38 -10.39 15.27 26.13
N VAL A 39 -9.07 15.54 26.24
CA VAL A 39 -8.22 15.77 25.07
C VAL A 39 -8.20 14.52 24.20
N SER A 40 -7.94 13.34 24.76
CA SER A 40 -7.97 12.06 24.02
C SER A 40 -9.32 11.83 23.33
N ARG A 41 -10.44 12.04 24.05
CA ARG A 41 -11.79 11.89 23.50
C ARG A 41 -12.09 12.89 22.38
N THR A 42 -11.55 14.11 22.45
CA THR A 42 -11.70 15.12 21.40
C THR A 42 -11.14 14.66 20.05
N PHE A 43 -10.03 13.91 20.06
CA PHE A 43 -9.40 13.43 18.82
C PHE A 43 -9.87 12.03 18.39
N ASN A 44 -10.32 11.19 19.32
CA ASN A 44 -10.75 9.82 19.02
C ASN A 44 -12.27 9.67 18.86
N GLU A 45 -13.05 10.44 19.60
CA GLU A 45 -14.53 10.37 19.63
C GLU A 45 -15.10 11.80 19.66
N PRO A 46 -14.82 12.63 18.64
CA PRO A 46 -15.16 14.05 18.66
C PRO A 46 -16.66 14.30 18.91
N ASP A 47 -17.54 13.39 18.49
CA ASP A 47 -18.99 13.57 18.64
C ASP A 47 -19.47 13.42 20.09
N LYS A 48 -18.63 12.85 20.98
CA LYS A 48 -18.90 12.78 22.42
C LYS A 48 -18.41 14.02 23.19
N VAL A 49 -17.90 15.03 22.49
CA VAL A 49 -17.38 16.26 23.09
C VAL A 49 -18.07 17.46 22.44
N SER A 50 -18.55 18.40 23.26
CA SER A 50 -19.23 19.59 22.74
C SER A 50 -18.31 20.38 21.80
N GLN A 51 -18.90 21.01 20.78
CA GLN A 51 -18.15 21.78 19.79
C GLN A 51 -17.21 22.83 20.43
N ALA A 52 -17.72 23.58 21.41
CA ALA A 52 -16.93 24.59 22.13
C ALA A 52 -15.70 24.01 22.84
N VAL A 53 -15.80 22.80 23.39
CA VAL A 53 -14.65 22.13 24.02
C VAL A 53 -13.68 21.59 22.96
N ARG A 54 -14.20 21.06 21.85
CA ARG A 54 -13.36 20.58 20.74
C ARG A 54 -12.49 21.70 20.16
N GLU A 55 -13.07 22.87 19.92
CA GLU A 55 -12.36 24.04 19.40
C GLU A 55 -11.23 24.48 20.34
N LYS A 56 -11.53 24.66 21.63
CA LYS A 56 -10.51 24.99 22.66
C LYS A 56 -9.35 24.00 22.71
N VAL A 57 -9.65 22.70 22.64
CA VAL A 57 -8.62 21.65 22.66
C VAL A 57 -7.77 21.68 21.39
N ARG A 58 -8.37 21.90 20.21
CA ARG A 58 -7.65 22.01 18.94
C ARG A 58 -6.72 23.23 18.90
N GLU A 59 -7.19 24.38 19.38
CA GLU A 59 -6.37 25.60 19.52
C GLU A 59 -5.19 25.37 20.47
N ALA A 60 -5.44 24.77 21.63
CA ALA A 60 -4.39 24.46 22.60
C ALA A 60 -3.36 23.47 22.03
N ALA A 61 -3.79 22.45 21.29
CA ALA A 61 -2.91 21.49 20.61
C ALA A 61 -2.03 22.16 19.56
N HIS A 62 -2.62 23.02 18.72
CA HIS A 62 -1.90 23.78 17.70
C HIS A 62 -0.86 24.71 18.32
N ALA A 63 -1.20 25.43 19.40
CA ALA A 63 -0.30 26.37 20.07
C ALA A 63 0.98 25.72 20.64
N VAL A 64 0.99 24.41 20.86
CA VAL A 64 2.17 23.68 21.37
C VAL A 64 2.75 22.68 20.36
N ASN A 65 2.33 22.76 19.10
CA ASN A 65 2.71 21.83 18.03
C ASN A 65 2.56 20.37 18.46
N TRP A 66 1.44 20.05 19.12
CA TRP A 66 1.11 18.70 19.53
C TRP A 66 0.14 18.07 18.55
N VAL A 67 0.48 16.85 18.13
CA VAL A 67 -0.38 15.98 17.33
C VAL A 67 -0.65 14.69 18.11
N PRO A 68 -1.84 14.09 17.96
CA PRO A 68 -2.13 12.78 18.53
C PRO A 68 -1.12 11.73 18.05
N ASN A 69 -0.66 10.89 18.97
CA ASN A 69 0.24 9.80 18.63
C ASN A 69 -0.57 8.61 18.11
N ALA A 70 -0.38 8.27 16.83
CA ALA A 70 -1.07 7.16 16.17
C ALA A 70 -0.81 5.81 16.86
N ALA A 71 0.41 5.50 17.29
CA ALA A 71 0.73 4.26 18.00
C ALA A 71 0.04 4.17 19.37
N ALA A 72 -0.06 5.29 20.09
CA ALA A 72 -0.80 5.32 21.36
C ALA A 72 -2.31 5.15 21.14
N ARG A 73 -2.86 5.72 20.06
CA ARG A 73 -4.26 5.50 19.65
C ARG A 73 -4.51 4.04 19.27
N ALA A 74 -3.60 3.44 18.50
CA ALA A 74 -3.72 2.05 18.08
C ALA A 74 -3.66 1.10 19.27
N LEU A 75 -2.76 1.35 20.23
CA LEU A 75 -2.70 0.56 21.46
C LEU A 75 -3.98 0.65 22.30
N ALA A 76 -4.61 1.82 22.37
CA ALA A 76 -5.83 2.02 23.13
C ALA A 76 -7.09 1.44 22.46
N SER A 77 -7.11 1.39 21.13
CA SER A 77 -8.27 0.94 20.34
C SER A 77 -8.12 -0.47 19.77
N SER A 78 -6.92 -1.05 19.85
CA SER A 78 -6.51 -2.26 19.12
C SER A 78 -6.71 -2.16 17.60
N ARG A 79 -6.73 -0.94 17.05
CA ARG A 79 -6.97 -0.64 15.63
C ARG A 79 -5.95 0.39 15.13
N THR A 80 -5.23 0.05 14.08
CA THR A 80 -4.25 0.96 13.45
C THR A 80 -4.90 1.86 12.41
N HIS A 81 -6.02 1.42 11.82
CA HIS A 81 -6.62 2.02 10.63
C HIS A 81 -5.64 2.12 9.46
N ILE A 82 -4.80 1.12 9.26
CA ILE A 82 -3.88 1.05 8.12
C ILE A 82 -4.36 -0.03 7.15
N ALA A 83 -4.54 0.32 5.89
CA ALA A 83 -4.72 -0.62 4.78
C ALA A 83 -3.43 -0.72 3.96
N GLY A 84 -3.17 -1.87 3.36
CA GLY A 84 -1.97 -2.16 2.59
C GLY A 84 -2.27 -2.36 1.11
N ALA A 85 -1.34 -1.97 0.25
CA ALA A 85 -1.33 -2.37 -1.16
C ALA A 85 0.08 -2.77 -1.57
N ILE A 86 0.26 -4.00 -2.08
CA ILE A 86 1.51 -4.47 -2.65
C ILE A 86 1.34 -4.56 -4.17
N ILE A 87 2.08 -3.72 -4.89
CA ILE A 87 2.02 -3.58 -6.34
C ILE A 87 3.36 -3.97 -6.97
N PRO A 88 3.42 -4.27 -8.27
CA PRO A 88 4.66 -4.66 -8.93
C PRO A 88 5.57 -3.46 -9.24
N THR A 89 5.02 -2.29 -9.55
CA THR A 89 5.81 -1.08 -9.88
C THR A 89 4.98 0.18 -9.66
N LEU A 90 5.64 1.29 -9.36
CA LEU A 90 5.05 2.64 -9.32
C LEU A 90 5.10 3.33 -10.69
N ASP A 91 5.90 2.83 -11.62
CA ASP A 91 6.17 3.49 -12.91
C ASP A 91 5.07 3.23 -13.95
N ASN A 92 4.19 2.26 -13.69
CA ASN A 92 3.10 1.92 -14.60
C ASN A 92 1.79 2.61 -14.18
N GLU A 93 1.21 3.40 -15.09
CA GLU A 93 -0.02 4.16 -14.85
C GLU A 93 -1.22 3.30 -14.40
N ILE A 94 -1.25 2.01 -14.76
CA ILE A 94 -2.34 1.12 -14.38
C ILE A 94 -2.44 0.98 -12.85
N PHE A 95 -1.28 0.86 -12.18
CA PHE A 95 -1.24 0.71 -10.72
C PHE A 95 -1.46 2.06 -10.03
N ALA A 96 -1.01 3.17 -10.62
CA ALA A 96 -1.30 4.51 -10.09
C ALA A 96 -2.81 4.80 -10.01
N ARG A 97 -3.59 4.36 -11.02
CA ARG A 97 -5.06 4.46 -11.01
C ARG A 97 -5.69 3.61 -9.90
N GLN A 98 -5.21 2.37 -9.72
CA GLN A 98 -5.66 1.52 -8.60
C GLN A 98 -5.37 2.16 -7.25
N ILE A 99 -4.14 2.63 -7.03
CA ILE A 99 -3.72 3.28 -5.78
C ILE A 99 -4.60 4.51 -5.50
N SER A 100 -4.89 5.32 -6.51
CA SER A 100 -5.74 6.49 -6.37
C SER A 100 -7.16 6.11 -5.94
N GLY A 101 -7.73 5.05 -6.54
CA GLY A 101 -9.03 4.52 -6.13
C GLY A 101 -9.04 3.97 -4.70
N LEU A 102 -8.02 3.18 -4.33
CA LEU A 102 -7.87 2.66 -2.96
C LEU A 102 -7.72 3.80 -1.96
N GLN A 103 -6.85 4.78 -2.24
CA GLN A 103 -6.59 5.92 -1.38
C GLN A 103 -7.86 6.72 -1.12
N GLN A 104 -8.67 6.98 -2.16
CA GLN A 104 -9.93 7.69 -2.01
C GLN A 104 -10.86 6.95 -1.05
N VAL A 105 -11.18 5.68 -1.34
CA VAL A 105 -12.15 4.89 -0.56
C VAL A 105 -11.67 4.66 0.88
N PHE A 106 -10.39 4.34 1.07
CA PHE A 106 -9.84 4.16 2.42
C PHE A 106 -9.81 5.46 3.20
N SER A 107 -9.45 6.59 2.59
CA SER A 107 -9.44 7.88 3.28
C SER A 107 -10.83 8.30 3.75
N GLU A 108 -11.87 8.07 2.93
CA GLU A 108 -13.28 8.30 3.29
C GLU A 108 -13.72 7.44 4.48
N SER A 109 -13.10 6.26 4.64
CA SER A 109 -13.34 5.31 5.73
C SER A 109 -12.40 5.51 6.94
N GLY A 110 -11.55 6.54 6.92
CA GLY A 110 -10.60 6.85 7.99
C GLY A 110 -9.38 5.92 8.04
N TYR A 111 -9.06 5.24 6.95
CA TYR A 111 -7.88 4.39 6.79
C TYR A 111 -6.75 5.11 6.05
N ASP A 112 -5.52 4.93 6.52
CA ASP A 112 -4.30 5.33 5.82
C ASP A 112 -3.83 4.18 4.90
N LEU A 113 -3.43 4.49 3.66
CA LEU A 113 -2.90 3.50 2.72
C LEU A 113 -1.38 3.41 2.80
N LEU A 114 -0.87 2.22 3.13
CA LEU A 114 0.55 1.88 3.08
C LEU A 114 0.85 1.11 1.78
N ILE A 115 1.73 1.67 0.94
CA ILE A 115 2.08 1.10 -0.36
C ILE A 115 3.43 0.40 -0.27
N GLY A 116 3.49 -0.84 -0.76
CA GLY A 116 4.71 -1.62 -0.97
C GLY A 116 4.90 -1.93 -2.46
N CYS A 117 6.15 -1.95 -2.92
CA CYS A 117 6.49 -2.18 -4.32
C CYS A 117 7.38 -3.43 -4.42
N SER A 118 6.90 -4.48 -5.09
CA SER A 118 7.65 -5.75 -5.21
C SER A 118 8.67 -5.75 -6.34
N ASN A 119 8.57 -4.84 -7.32
CA ASN A 119 9.41 -4.84 -8.52
C ASN A 119 9.39 -6.19 -9.27
N TYR A 120 8.24 -6.89 -9.22
CA TYR A 120 8.07 -8.26 -9.73
C TYR A 120 8.97 -9.31 -9.04
N ASP A 121 9.62 -8.98 -7.93
CA ASP A 121 10.35 -9.93 -7.09
C ASP A 121 9.42 -10.50 -6.00
N PRO A 122 9.08 -11.80 -6.04
CA PRO A 122 8.23 -12.43 -5.03
C PRO A 122 8.79 -12.31 -3.60
N GLU A 123 10.12 -12.34 -3.44
CA GLU A 123 10.77 -12.21 -2.12
C GLU A 123 10.64 -10.77 -1.59
N GLU A 124 10.71 -9.76 -2.46
CA GLU A 124 10.41 -8.39 -2.04
C GLU A 124 8.95 -8.24 -1.65
N GLY A 125 8.02 -8.85 -2.38
CA GLY A 125 6.61 -8.93 -2.00
C GLY A 125 6.42 -9.49 -0.58
N LEU A 126 7.11 -10.59 -0.26
CA LEU A 126 7.11 -11.19 1.08
C LEU A 126 7.69 -10.26 2.15
N ARG A 127 8.81 -9.58 1.86
CA ARG A 127 9.39 -8.57 2.78
C ARG A 127 8.40 -7.45 3.07
N GLN A 128 7.71 -6.95 2.05
CA GLN A 128 6.69 -5.90 2.19
C GLN A 128 5.51 -6.39 3.03
N ALA A 129 5.00 -7.61 2.79
CA ALA A 129 3.91 -8.19 3.59
C ALA A 129 4.30 -8.33 5.07
N ARG A 130 5.52 -8.82 5.38
CA ARG A 130 6.05 -8.88 6.75
C ARG A 130 6.11 -7.49 7.40
N ALA A 131 6.62 -6.51 6.67
CA ALA A 131 6.74 -5.14 7.17
C ALA A 131 5.36 -4.48 7.43
N MET A 132 4.38 -4.69 6.54
CA MET A 132 3.01 -4.19 6.71
C MET A 132 2.33 -4.86 7.91
N THR A 133 2.46 -6.19 8.03
CA THR A 133 1.92 -6.96 9.15
C THR A 133 2.50 -6.48 10.49
N ALA A 134 3.82 -6.27 10.57
CA ALA A 134 4.48 -5.75 11.76
C ALA A 134 4.05 -4.31 12.13
N ARG A 135 3.55 -3.54 11.17
CA ARG A 135 2.97 -2.19 11.39
C ARG A 135 1.48 -2.25 11.75
N GLY A 136 0.89 -3.43 11.77
CA GLY A 136 -0.50 -3.69 12.13
C GLY A 136 -1.48 -3.34 11.01
N VAL A 137 -1.13 -3.59 9.75
CA VAL A 137 -2.09 -3.45 8.64
C VAL A 137 -3.33 -4.31 8.88
N GLU A 138 -4.51 -3.78 8.57
CA GLU A 138 -5.80 -4.44 8.83
C GLU A 138 -6.44 -5.04 7.58
N ALA A 139 -5.93 -4.73 6.38
CA ALA A 139 -6.34 -5.34 5.12
C ALA A 139 -5.25 -5.15 4.06
N ILE A 140 -5.10 -6.06 3.10
CA ILE A 140 -4.08 -5.95 2.04
C ILE A 140 -4.66 -6.21 0.65
N ALA A 141 -4.42 -5.31 -0.31
CA ALA A 141 -4.59 -5.58 -1.73
C ALA A 141 -3.25 -6.05 -2.33
N LEU A 142 -3.25 -7.19 -3.00
CA LEU A 142 -2.06 -7.78 -3.64
C LEU A 142 -2.27 -7.79 -5.16
N VAL A 143 -1.29 -7.41 -5.95
CA VAL A 143 -1.41 -7.49 -7.42
C VAL A 143 -0.94 -8.85 -7.94
N GLY A 144 -1.83 -9.56 -8.63
CA GLY A 144 -1.66 -10.93 -9.13
C GLY A 144 -1.41 -11.98 -8.08
N GLU A 145 -1.15 -13.20 -8.55
CA GLU A 145 -1.14 -14.43 -7.79
C GLU A 145 0.26 -15.02 -7.59
N THR A 146 1.26 -14.55 -8.35
CA THR A 146 2.65 -14.98 -8.18
C THR A 146 3.27 -14.38 -6.92
N HIS A 147 2.96 -14.99 -5.79
CA HIS A 147 3.53 -14.69 -4.47
C HIS A 147 3.97 -15.99 -3.80
N PRO A 148 4.99 -15.95 -2.94
CA PRO A 148 5.41 -17.13 -2.20
C PRO A 148 4.30 -17.56 -1.20
N PRO A 149 4.08 -18.87 -0.96
CA PRO A 149 3.09 -19.36 0.00
C PRO A 149 3.21 -18.71 1.39
N GLU A 150 4.43 -18.45 1.83
CA GLU A 150 4.79 -17.81 3.09
C GLU A 150 4.16 -16.43 3.25
N LEU A 151 3.91 -15.71 2.15
CA LEU A 151 3.21 -14.43 2.18
C LEU A 151 1.78 -14.60 2.68
N PHE A 152 1.09 -15.63 2.17
CA PHE A 152 -0.30 -15.91 2.57
C PHE A 152 -0.37 -16.49 3.97
N GLU A 153 0.58 -17.35 4.36
CA GLU A 153 0.67 -17.89 5.72
C GLU A 153 0.73 -16.76 6.77
N ILE A 154 1.54 -15.73 6.55
CA ILE A 154 1.62 -14.58 7.46
C ILE A 154 0.28 -13.84 7.57
N ILE A 155 -0.37 -13.61 6.44
CA ILE A 155 -1.62 -12.86 6.36
C ILE A 155 -2.76 -13.65 7.02
N ASP A 156 -2.82 -14.97 6.75
CA ASP A 156 -3.81 -15.89 7.30
C ASP A 156 -3.63 -16.09 8.81
N ASP A 157 -2.39 -16.29 9.29
CA ASP A 157 -2.07 -16.43 10.73
C ASP A 157 -2.53 -15.22 11.54
N GLN A 158 -2.43 -14.01 10.95
CA GLN A 158 -2.86 -12.76 11.58
C GLN A 158 -4.33 -12.42 11.28
N HIS A 159 -5.05 -13.27 10.55
CA HIS A 159 -6.44 -13.06 10.14
C HIS A 159 -6.64 -11.72 9.40
N ILE A 160 -5.64 -11.30 8.63
CA ILE A 160 -5.69 -10.05 7.86
C ILE A 160 -6.47 -10.34 6.57
N PRO A 161 -7.63 -9.70 6.33
CA PRO A 161 -8.34 -9.85 5.07
C PRO A 161 -7.50 -9.33 3.90
N TYR A 162 -7.52 -10.04 2.78
CA TYR A 162 -6.81 -9.63 1.58
C TYR A 162 -7.63 -9.87 0.32
N VAL A 163 -7.21 -9.25 -0.78
CA VAL A 163 -7.74 -9.49 -2.12
C VAL A 163 -6.61 -9.45 -3.13
N LEU A 164 -6.62 -10.37 -4.09
CA LEU A 164 -5.70 -10.31 -5.23
C LEU A 164 -6.36 -9.58 -6.39
N THR A 165 -5.64 -8.67 -7.02
CA THR A 165 -6.15 -7.81 -8.08
C THR A 165 -5.48 -8.11 -9.43
N TYR A 166 -6.15 -7.71 -10.51
CA TYR A 166 -5.72 -7.90 -11.91
C TYR A 166 -5.71 -9.33 -12.42
N THR A 167 -6.22 -10.29 -11.65
CA THR A 167 -6.48 -11.65 -12.10
C THR A 167 -7.89 -12.07 -11.77
N PHE A 168 -8.41 -13.01 -12.54
CA PHE A 168 -9.68 -13.66 -12.29
C PHE A 168 -9.72 -14.99 -13.04
N HIS A 169 -10.16 -16.03 -12.35
CA HIS A 169 -10.53 -17.30 -12.97
C HIS A 169 -11.58 -18.01 -12.10
N ALA A 170 -12.40 -18.86 -12.72
CA ALA A 170 -13.35 -19.68 -11.98
C ALA A 170 -12.61 -20.67 -11.07
N GLY A 171 -13.19 -20.98 -9.91
CA GLY A 171 -12.65 -21.96 -8.97
C GLY A 171 -11.44 -21.48 -8.15
N ALA A 172 -11.13 -20.18 -8.15
CA ALA A 172 -10.10 -19.63 -7.28
C ALA A 172 -10.40 -19.89 -5.80
N THR A 173 -9.39 -20.31 -5.05
CA THR A 173 -9.50 -20.52 -3.59
C THR A 173 -9.33 -19.24 -2.80
N ARG A 174 -8.80 -18.19 -3.42
CA ARG A 174 -8.55 -16.87 -2.84
C ARG A 174 -9.45 -15.82 -3.48
N PRO A 175 -9.79 -14.72 -2.77
CA PRO A 175 -10.59 -13.65 -3.31
C PRO A 175 -9.84 -12.90 -4.43
N LEU A 176 -10.37 -12.97 -5.65
CA LEU A 176 -9.81 -12.32 -6.84
C LEU A 176 -10.73 -11.19 -7.33
N ILE A 177 -10.15 -10.05 -7.72
CA ILE A 177 -10.83 -8.97 -8.44
C ILE A 177 -10.00 -8.61 -9.68
N GLY A 178 -10.54 -8.90 -10.85
CA GLY A 178 -9.83 -8.60 -12.09
C GLY A 178 -10.54 -9.18 -13.29
N PHE A 179 -9.74 -9.64 -14.24
CA PHE A 179 -10.21 -10.18 -15.50
C PHE A 179 -9.39 -11.41 -15.87
N ASP A 180 -9.98 -12.27 -16.68
CA ASP A 180 -9.29 -13.43 -17.24
C ASP A 180 -8.31 -12.95 -18.33
N ASN A 181 -7.05 -12.82 -17.95
CA ASN A 181 -5.97 -12.33 -18.82
C ASN A 181 -5.76 -13.25 -20.04
N ARG A 182 -5.91 -14.56 -19.85
CA ARG A 182 -5.76 -15.57 -20.91
C ARG A 182 -6.89 -15.44 -21.90
N GLU A 183 -8.12 -15.43 -21.42
CA GLU A 183 -9.29 -15.32 -22.27
C GLU A 183 -9.35 -13.98 -23.01
N ALA A 184 -8.99 -12.88 -22.35
CA ALA A 184 -8.94 -11.57 -22.97
C ALA A 184 -8.02 -11.56 -24.20
N PHE A 185 -6.81 -12.09 -24.07
CA PHE A 185 -5.84 -12.09 -25.17
C PHE A 185 -6.12 -13.18 -26.21
N ARG A 186 -6.70 -14.32 -25.82
CA ARG A 186 -7.23 -15.29 -26.78
C ARG A 186 -8.28 -14.65 -27.70
N ARG A 187 -9.21 -13.87 -27.13
CA ARG A 187 -10.26 -13.15 -27.90
C ARG A 187 -9.67 -12.12 -28.85
N VAL A 188 -8.69 -11.32 -28.40
CA VAL A 188 -8.02 -10.33 -29.25
C VAL A 188 -7.30 -11.01 -30.41
N THR A 189 -6.56 -12.10 -30.15
CA THR A 189 -5.84 -12.84 -31.20
C THR A 189 -6.79 -13.47 -32.21
N ARG A 190 -7.89 -14.08 -31.75
CA ARG A 190 -8.91 -14.63 -32.65
C ARG A 190 -9.55 -13.57 -33.53
N HIS A 191 -9.85 -12.41 -32.97
CA HIS A 191 -10.37 -11.30 -33.77
C HIS A 191 -9.44 -10.95 -34.95
N LEU A 192 -8.12 -10.92 -34.72
CA LEU A 192 -7.14 -10.69 -35.79
C LEU A 192 -7.06 -11.85 -36.79
N LEU A 193 -7.17 -13.10 -36.33
CA LEU A 193 -7.24 -14.27 -37.20
C LEU A 193 -8.51 -14.25 -38.09
N ASP A 194 -9.65 -13.86 -37.54
CA ASP A 194 -10.92 -13.74 -38.25
C ASP A 194 -10.88 -12.64 -39.33
N LEU A 195 -10.06 -11.60 -39.13
CA LEU A 195 -9.76 -10.58 -40.14
C LEU A 195 -8.78 -11.08 -41.24
N GLY A 196 -8.26 -12.30 -41.12
CA GLY A 196 -7.37 -12.91 -42.12
C GLY A 196 -5.88 -12.72 -41.87
N HIS A 197 -5.46 -12.13 -40.74
CA HIS A 197 -4.04 -12.01 -40.40
C HIS A 197 -3.43 -13.40 -40.11
N ARG A 198 -2.21 -13.64 -40.59
CA ARG A 198 -1.51 -14.94 -40.46
C ARG A 198 -0.03 -14.85 -40.06
N ARG A 199 0.53 -13.63 -39.99
CA ARG A 199 1.89 -13.38 -39.52
C ARG A 199 1.81 -12.53 -38.25
N PHE A 200 2.31 -13.07 -37.16
CA PHE A 200 2.19 -12.45 -35.84
C PHE A 200 3.57 -12.33 -35.18
N ALA A 201 3.78 -11.21 -34.51
CA ALA A 201 4.83 -10.99 -33.54
C ALA A 201 4.18 -10.53 -32.23
N VAL A 202 4.82 -10.76 -31.10
CA VAL A 202 4.27 -10.47 -29.78
C VAL A 202 5.24 -9.60 -29.00
N VAL A 203 4.77 -8.41 -28.60
CA VAL A 203 5.52 -7.50 -27.73
C VAL A 203 4.77 -7.40 -26.41
N LEU A 204 5.37 -7.91 -25.34
CA LEU A 204 4.77 -7.97 -24.00
C LEU A 204 5.74 -7.48 -22.94
N GLN A 205 5.19 -7.23 -21.76
CA GLN A 205 5.99 -7.06 -20.54
C GLN A 205 6.73 -8.38 -20.22
N PRO A 206 7.83 -8.32 -19.44
CA PRO A 206 8.48 -9.53 -18.94
C PRO A 206 7.47 -10.47 -18.27
N ILE A 207 7.58 -11.76 -18.61
CA ILE A 207 6.71 -12.84 -18.11
C ILE A 207 7.22 -13.47 -16.82
N GLU A 208 8.52 -13.31 -16.54
CA GLU A 208 9.12 -13.78 -15.28
C GLU A 208 8.43 -13.11 -14.09
N ASN A 209 7.95 -13.93 -13.16
CA ASN A 209 7.20 -13.52 -11.97
C ASN A 209 5.99 -12.60 -12.27
N ASN A 210 5.41 -12.75 -13.45
CA ASN A 210 4.29 -11.95 -13.91
C ASN A 210 3.21 -12.85 -14.52
N ASP A 211 2.50 -13.57 -13.66
CA ASP A 211 1.29 -14.36 -13.99
C ASP A 211 0.38 -13.73 -15.03
N ARG A 212 0.10 -12.42 -14.93
CA ARG A 212 -0.77 -11.72 -15.87
C ARG A 212 -0.17 -11.71 -17.26
N ALA A 213 1.13 -11.38 -17.40
CA ALA A 213 1.79 -11.37 -18.71
C ALA A 213 1.92 -12.78 -19.28
N THR A 214 2.25 -13.78 -18.45
CA THR A 214 2.26 -15.20 -18.83
C THR A 214 0.89 -15.65 -19.33
N ALA A 215 -0.18 -15.35 -18.59
CA ALA A 215 -1.54 -15.73 -18.99
C ALA A 215 -1.95 -15.08 -20.33
N ARG A 216 -1.60 -13.81 -20.56
CA ARG A 216 -1.84 -13.14 -21.84
C ARG A 216 -1.09 -13.82 -22.97
N PHE A 217 0.21 -14.10 -22.78
CA PHE A 217 1.04 -14.79 -23.75
C PHE A 217 0.45 -16.15 -24.10
N ASP A 218 0.09 -16.95 -23.11
CA ASP A 218 -0.50 -18.26 -23.35
C ASP A 218 -1.85 -18.18 -24.07
N GLY A 219 -2.65 -17.14 -23.80
CA GLY A 219 -3.90 -16.88 -24.54
C GLY A 219 -3.66 -16.60 -26.01
N ILE A 220 -2.59 -15.86 -26.35
CA ILE A 220 -2.17 -15.62 -27.73
C ILE A 220 -1.73 -16.93 -28.37
N VAL A 221 -0.79 -17.65 -27.76
CA VAL A 221 -0.22 -18.90 -28.31
C VAL A 221 -1.31 -19.95 -28.53
N ALA A 222 -2.25 -20.09 -27.58
CA ALA A 222 -3.38 -21.01 -27.72
C ALA A 222 -4.26 -20.66 -28.94
N ALA A 223 -4.64 -19.39 -29.10
CA ALA A 223 -5.48 -18.96 -30.23
C ALA A 223 -4.78 -19.14 -31.59
N LEU A 224 -3.47 -18.86 -31.66
CA LEU A 224 -2.70 -19.09 -32.89
C LEU A 224 -2.59 -20.58 -33.21
N GLY A 225 -2.29 -21.40 -32.20
CA GLY A 225 -2.19 -22.86 -32.33
C GLY A 225 -3.49 -23.51 -32.81
N GLU A 226 -4.65 -23.07 -32.30
CA GLU A 226 -5.98 -23.50 -32.76
C GLU A 226 -6.22 -23.23 -34.26
N ALA A 227 -5.60 -22.17 -34.80
CA ALA A 227 -5.69 -21.78 -36.20
C ALA A 227 -4.53 -22.32 -37.06
N GLY A 228 -3.63 -23.11 -36.49
CA GLY A 228 -2.44 -23.63 -37.18
C GLY A 228 -1.43 -22.54 -37.56
N VAL A 229 -1.41 -21.42 -36.83
CA VAL A 229 -0.49 -20.29 -37.04
C VAL A 229 0.59 -20.32 -35.95
N GLY A 230 1.84 -20.11 -36.35
CA GLY A 230 2.96 -19.91 -35.43
C GLY A 230 3.28 -18.43 -35.22
N LEU A 231 4.04 -18.13 -34.17
CA LEU A 231 4.71 -16.83 -34.06
C LEU A 231 5.84 -16.77 -35.11
N ALA A 232 6.08 -15.58 -35.65
CA ALA A 232 7.27 -15.36 -36.48
C ALA A 232 8.53 -15.53 -35.62
N ASP A 233 9.56 -16.16 -36.17
CA ASP A 233 10.87 -16.23 -35.55
C ASP A 233 11.49 -14.82 -35.50
N ASP A 234 12.29 -14.55 -34.46
CA ASP A 234 13.08 -13.32 -34.33
C ASP A 234 14.25 -13.35 -35.33
N ASP A 235 14.04 -12.85 -36.55
CA ASP A 235 15.09 -12.57 -37.56
C ASP A 235 15.78 -11.21 -37.30
#